data_AF-A0A366LLI6-F1
#
_entry.id   AF-A0A366LLI6-F1
#
_cell.length_a   1.000
_cell.length_b   1.000
_cell.length_c   1.000
_cell.angle_alpha   90.00
_cell.angle_beta   90.00
_cell.angle_gamma   90.00
#
_symmetry.space_group_name_H-M   'P 1'
#
loop_
_entity.id
_entity.type
_entity.pdbx_description
1 polymer ?
#
loop_
_entity_poly.entity_id
_entity_poly.type
_entity_poly.pdbx_seq_one_letter_code
_entity_poly.pdbx_strand_id
1 'polypeptide(L)'
;MATNDKGIDERRRATLAEVAPGTALRDGLERVLRGHTGGLVVLGYDNTVEQLCSGGFELDVDFSATRLRELAKMDGAIVLRDDYKIVRAAVHLVPDPSIPTDEAGTRHRTAQRVAKQTGRPVISISKSMRIIALYLDGIRYVLEESAVILSKANQALATLERYKLRLDEVSGTLSALEIEDLVTVRDVAVVAQRLEMVRRIAREIEDYVVELGTDGRLLTLQLDELVAGVEPDRDLIVRDYLPDGGRRPRKVADALHDLDQLSQGDLLDLSKVAQVLGHTGAEALDTPVSPRGFRLLAKVPRLPGTVVDRLVNHFGGLQKLLAASIDDLQSVGGVGEARARNVREGLSRLAESSILERYV
;
A
#
# COMPACT_ATOMS: atom_id res chain seq x y z
N MET A 1 -16.38 -9.93 -6.69
CA MET A 1 -15.14 -9.84 -7.50
C MET A 1 -13.99 -9.19 -6.73
N ALA A 2 -14.20 -8.08 -5.98
CA ALA A 2 -13.12 -7.40 -5.23
C ALA A 2 -12.43 -8.22 -4.13
N THR A 3 -13.11 -9.18 -3.48
CA THR A 3 -12.51 -10.05 -2.45
C THR A 3 -11.59 -11.13 -3.02
N ASN A 4 -11.84 -11.60 -4.25
CA ASN A 4 -10.97 -12.58 -4.93
C ASN A 4 -9.67 -11.91 -5.42
N ASP A 5 -9.77 -10.64 -5.83
CA ASP A 5 -8.65 -9.86 -6.35
C ASP A 5 -7.61 -9.54 -5.26
N LYS A 6 -8.06 -9.21 -4.04
CA LYS A 6 -7.17 -8.98 -2.88
C LYS A 6 -6.38 -10.23 -2.47
N GLY A 7 -7.01 -11.40 -2.48
CA GLY A 7 -6.33 -12.65 -2.12
C GLY A 7 -5.28 -13.07 -3.15
N ILE A 8 -5.57 -12.85 -4.44
CA ILE A 8 -4.60 -13.07 -5.53
C ILE A 8 -3.44 -12.10 -5.39
N ASP A 9 -3.72 -10.83 -5.08
CA ASP A 9 -2.67 -9.80 -4.92
C ASP A 9 -1.76 -10.07 -3.70
N GLU A 10 -2.32 -10.53 -2.58
CA GLU A 10 -1.55 -10.91 -1.39
C GLU A 10 -0.65 -12.12 -1.66
N ARG A 11 -1.18 -13.16 -2.32
CA ARG A 11 -0.40 -14.33 -2.73
C ARG A 11 0.70 -13.97 -3.73
N ARG A 12 0.40 -13.08 -4.67
CA ARG A 12 1.35 -12.51 -5.62
C ARG A 12 2.49 -11.81 -4.89
N ARG A 13 2.18 -10.85 -4.01
CA ARG A 13 3.19 -10.11 -3.24
C ARG A 13 4.05 -11.04 -2.38
N ALA A 14 3.45 -12.01 -1.70
CA ALA A 14 4.19 -13.01 -0.93
C ALA A 14 5.18 -13.78 -1.81
N THR A 15 4.72 -14.30 -2.95
CA THR A 15 5.58 -15.07 -3.87
C THR A 15 6.68 -14.21 -4.50
N LEU A 16 6.39 -12.95 -4.86
CA LEU A 16 7.40 -12.01 -5.36
C LEU A 16 8.47 -11.71 -4.30
N ALA A 17 8.07 -11.57 -3.03
CA ALA A 17 9.01 -11.42 -1.92
C ALA A 17 9.95 -12.63 -1.76
N GLU A 18 9.46 -13.86 -1.98
CA GLU A 18 10.28 -15.08 -1.94
C GLU A 18 11.37 -15.12 -3.03
N VAL A 19 11.13 -14.46 -4.17
CA VAL A 19 12.07 -14.37 -5.30
C VAL A 19 12.71 -12.99 -5.45
N ALA A 20 12.58 -12.13 -4.44
CA ALA A 20 13.13 -10.77 -4.45
C ALA A 20 14.66 -10.77 -4.20
N PRO A 21 15.39 -9.72 -4.63
CA PRO A 21 16.79 -9.54 -4.31
C PRO A 21 17.10 -9.64 -2.82
N GLY A 22 18.24 -10.26 -2.49
CA GLY A 22 18.65 -10.59 -1.12
C GLY A 22 18.20 -11.96 -0.63
N THR A 23 17.23 -12.61 -1.28
CA THR A 23 16.85 -13.99 -0.96
C THR A 23 17.84 -15.00 -1.54
N ALA A 24 18.00 -16.14 -0.86
CA ALA A 24 18.81 -17.22 -1.38
C ALA A 24 18.26 -17.78 -2.71
N LEU A 25 16.93 -17.79 -2.87
CA LEU A 25 16.28 -18.25 -4.10
C LEU A 25 16.64 -17.32 -5.26
N ARG A 26 16.50 -16.00 -5.10
CA ARG A 26 16.89 -15.03 -6.13
C ARG A 26 18.37 -15.12 -6.50
N ASP A 27 19.28 -15.21 -5.52
CA ASP A 27 20.71 -15.41 -5.78
C ASP A 27 20.94 -16.69 -6.60
N GLY A 28 20.26 -17.79 -6.26
CA GLY A 28 20.32 -19.03 -7.02
C GLY A 28 19.86 -18.87 -8.48
N LEU A 29 18.70 -18.24 -8.70
CA LEU A 29 18.15 -17.99 -10.03
C LEU A 29 19.07 -17.11 -10.88
N GLU A 30 19.62 -16.04 -10.29
CA GLU A 30 20.58 -15.16 -10.97
C GLU A 30 21.88 -15.87 -11.31
N ARG A 31 22.38 -16.76 -10.43
CA ARG A 31 23.57 -17.59 -10.74
C ARG A 31 23.32 -18.51 -11.92
N VAL A 32 22.13 -19.11 -12.03
CA VAL A 32 21.76 -19.96 -13.19
C VAL A 32 21.78 -19.12 -14.47
N LEU A 33 21.18 -17.92 -14.42
CA LEU A 33 21.13 -16.99 -15.54
C LEU A 33 22.52 -16.52 -15.98
N ARG A 34 23.34 -16.03 -15.04
CA ARG A 34 24.75 -15.60 -15.25
C ARG A 34 25.64 -16.73 -15.72
N GLY A 35 25.34 -17.95 -15.26
CA GLY A 35 25.99 -19.18 -15.70
C GLY A 35 25.56 -19.65 -17.09
N HIS A 36 24.80 -18.86 -17.85
CA HIS A 36 24.31 -19.16 -19.19
C HIS A 36 23.65 -20.54 -19.27
N THR A 37 22.87 -20.89 -18.25
CA THR A 37 22.12 -22.14 -18.16
C THR A 37 20.63 -21.81 -18.11
N GLY A 38 19.79 -22.70 -18.64
CA GLY A 38 18.34 -22.59 -18.47
C GLY A 38 17.89 -23.31 -17.20
N GLY A 39 16.63 -23.16 -16.82
CA GLY A 39 16.11 -23.88 -15.66
C GLY A 39 14.61 -23.80 -15.57
N LEU A 40 14.00 -24.83 -14.98
CA LEU A 40 12.59 -24.85 -14.63
C LEU A 40 12.50 -25.26 -13.15
N VAL A 41 11.93 -24.40 -12.32
CA VAL A 41 11.85 -24.61 -10.87
C VAL A 41 10.39 -24.54 -10.44
N VAL A 42 9.89 -25.56 -9.76
CA VAL A 42 8.54 -25.57 -9.17
C VAL A 42 8.66 -25.29 -7.67
N LEU A 43 7.87 -24.33 -7.17
CA LEU A 43 7.82 -23.99 -5.74
C LEU A 43 6.62 -24.69 -5.09
N GLY A 44 6.92 -25.58 -4.15
CA GLY A 44 5.93 -26.44 -3.51
C GLY A 44 5.88 -27.84 -4.14
N TYR A 45 5.70 -28.84 -3.27
CA TYR A 45 5.62 -30.24 -3.66
C TYR A 45 4.44 -30.90 -2.95
N ASP A 46 3.48 -31.35 -3.74
CA ASP A 46 2.32 -32.12 -3.32
C ASP A 46 2.06 -33.26 -4.32
N ASN A 47 1.02 -34.06 -4.06
CA ASN A 47 0.64 -35.19 -4.91
C ASN A 47 0.37 -34.78 -6.36
N THR A 48 -0.10 -33.54 -6.61
CA THR A 48 -0.36 -33.08 -7.99
C THR A 48 0.96 -32.82 -8.72
N VAL A 49 1.93 -32.19 -8.07
CA VAL A 49 3.28 -31.97 -8.63
C VAL A 49 4.00 -33.30 -8.83
N GLU A 50 3.87 -34.23 -7.88
CA GLU A 50 4.47 -35.56 -7.97
C GLU A 50 3.97 -36.35 -9.19
N GLN A 51 2.67 -36.36 -9.45
CA GLN A 51 2.09 -37.05 -10.62
C GLN A 51 2.58 -36.48 -11.96
N LEU A 52 3.01 -35.21 -12.00
CA LEU A 52 3.58 -34.60 -13.19
C LEU A 52 5.06 -34.94 -13.40
N CYS A 53 5.75 -35.43 -12.36
CA CYS A 53 7.17 -35.73 -12.42
C CYS A 53 7.42 -37.11 -13.06
N SER A 54 8.20 -37.13 -14.14
CA SER A 54 8.67 -38.35 -14.79
C SER A 54 10.20 -38.41 -14.81
N GLY A 55 10.78 -39.52 -14.36
CA GLY A 55 12.24 -39.73 -14.30
C GLY A 55 12.93 -38.82 -13.27
N GLY A 56 14.20 -38.48 -13.52
CA GLY A 56 15.01 -37.64 -12.64
C GLY A 56 15.47 -38.32 -11.36
N PHE A 57 15.85 -37.52 -10.36
CA PHE A 57 16.39 -37.97 -9.09
C PHE A 57 15.52 -37.50 -7.92
N GLU A 58 15.27 -38.39 -6.97
CA GLU A 58 14.74 -38.07 -5.65
C GLU A 58 15.87 -37.55 -4.77
N LEU A 59 15.62 -36.40 -4.16
CA LEU A 59 16.55 -35.74 -3.27
C LEU A 59 15.82 -35.40 -1.97
N ASP A 60 16.57 -35.15 -0.92
CA ASP A 60 16.06 -34.52 0.29
C ASP A 60 17.19 -33.68 0.90
N VAL A 61 17.48 -32.56 0.22
CA VAL A 61 18.61 -31.69 0.59
C VAL A 61 18.15 -30.27 0.80
N ASP A 62 18.76 -29.60 1.78
CA ASP A 62 18.46 -28.20 2.06
C ASP A 62 18.80 -27.32 0.86
N PHE A 63 18.02 -26.24 0.69
CA PHE A 63 18.30 -25.26 -0.33
C PHE A 63 19.67 -24.61 -0.15
N SER A 64 20.36 -24.36 -1.26
CA SER A 64 21.36 -23.29 -1.34
C SER A 64 21.43 -22.79 -2.77
N ALA A 65 21.75 -21.50 -2.95
CA ALA A 65 21.92 -20.89 -4.27
C ALA A 65 22.93 -21.68 -5.13
N THR A 66 24.00 -22.19 -4.51
CA THR A 66 25.00 -23.04 -5.17
C THR A 66 24.42 -24.39 -5.60
N ARG A 67 23.64 -25.07 -4.74
CA ARG A 67 23.00 -26.35 -5.12
C ARG A 67 22.02 -26.16 -6.28
N LEU A 68 21.19 -25.12 -6.23
CA LEU A 68 20.27 -24.79 -7.32
C LEU A 68 21.05 -24.59 -8.63
N ARG A 69 22.15 -23.82 -8.59
CA ARG A 69 23.01 -23.56 -9.75
C ARG A 69 23.60 -24.83 -10.34
N GLU A 70 24.09 -25.74 -9.51
CA GLU A 70 24.72 -26.99 -9.94
C GLU A 70 23.69 -27.95 -10.53
N LEU A 71 22.55 -28.13 -9.87
CA LEU A 71 21.46 -28.99 -10.36
C LEU A 71 20.86 -28.46 -11.67
N ALA A 72 20.79 -27.13 -11.85
CA ALA A 72 20.30 -26.53 -13.08
C ALA A 72 21.19 -26.79 -14.31
N LYS A 73 22.42 -27.31 -14.13
CA LYS A 73 23.26 -27.77 -15.26
C LYS A 73 22.68 -29.02 -15.92
N MET A 74 21.84 -29.77 -15.21
CA MET A 74 21.12 -30.91 -15.74
C MET A 74 19.89 -30.44 -16.51
N ASP A 75 19.48 -31.21 -17.52
CA ASP A 75 18.22 -30.97 -18.22
C ASP A 75 17.02 -31.40 -17.36
N GLY A 76 15.90 -30.71 -17.53
CA GLY A 76 14.65 -30.96 -16.81
C GLY A 76 14.31 -29.87 -15.79
N ALA A 77 13.49 -30.24 -14.81
CA ALA A 77 13.03 -29.36 -13.75
C ALA A 77 13.61 -29.73 -12.39
N ILE A 78 13.58 -28.75 -11.48
CA ILE A 78 13.91 -28.87 -10.08
C ILE A 78 12.64 -28.56 -9.30
N VAL A 79 12.33 -29.34 -8.27
CA VAL A 79 11.14 -29.13 -7.44
C VAL A 79 11.60 -28.84 -6.02
N LEU A 80 11.11 -27.72 -5.47
CA LEU A 80 11.29 -27.33 -4.08
C LEU A 80 10.02 -27.66 -3.31
N ARG A 81 10.16 -28.09 -2.06
CA ARG A 81 9.04 -28.15 -1.11
C ARG A 81 8.79 -26.76 -0.53
N ASP A 82 7.67 -26.58 0.18
CA ASP A 82 7.29 -25.32 0.86
C ASP A 82 8.33 -24.85 1.92
N ASP A 83 9.17 -25.76 2.45
CA ASP A 83 10.31 -25.45 3.33
C ASP A 83 11.63 -25.20 2.57
N TYR A 84 11.54 -25.00 1.25
CA TYR A 84 12.62 -24.82 0.29
C TYR A 84 13.56 -26.02 0.08
N LYS A 85 13.34 -27.17 0.73
CA LYS A 85 14.15 -28.36 0.43
C LYS A 85 14.01 -28.76 -1.04
N ILE A 86 15.13 -29.12 -1.67
CA ILE A 86 15.16 -29.64 -3.02
C ILE A 86 14.80 -31.11 -2.96
N VAL A 87 13.63 -31.46 -3.47
CA VAL A 87 13.07 -32.82 -3.37
C VAL A 87 13.16 -33.62 -4.67
N ARG A 88 13.24 -32.93 -5.81
CA ARG A 88 13.41 -33.54 -7.13
C ARG A 88 14.37 -32.70 -7.98
N ALA A 89 15.17 -33.36 -8.81
CA ALA A 89 16.00 -32.70 -9.82
C ALA A 89 16.06 -33.52 -11.11
N ALA A 90 16.32 -32.84 -12.23
CA ALA A 90 16.34 -33.42 -13.57
C ALA A 90 15.07 -34.19 -13.96
N VAL A 91 13.92 -33.78 -13.42
CA VAL A 91 12.63 -34.42 -13.72
C VAL A 91 12.04 -33.85 -15.00
N HIS A 92 11.39 -34.69 -15.80
CA HIS A 92 10.59 -34.24 -16.92
C HIS A 92 9.16 -33.99 -16.43
N LEU A 93 8.71 -32.73 -16.48
CA LEU A 93 7.34 -32.37 -16.11
C LEU A 93 6.39 -32.58 -17.29
N VAL A 94 5.34 -33.38 -17.10
CA VAL A 94 4.38 -33.77 -18.13
C VAL A 94 2.98 -33.25 -17.79
N PRO A 95 2.71 -31.93 -17.90
CA PRO A 95 1.40 -31.36 -17.65
C PRO A 95 0.40 -31.73 -18.76
N ASP A 96 -0.89 -31.59 -18.48
CA ASP A 96 -1.96 -31.84 -19.44
C ASP A 96 -1.77 -30.97 -20.71
N PRO A 97 -1.61 -31.59 -21.90
CA PRO A 97 -1.39 -30.85 -23.14
C PRO A 97 -2.60 -30.03 -23.61
N SER A 98 -3.80 -30.31 -23.09
CA SER A 98 -5.03 -29.58 -23.40
C SER A 98 -5.09 -28.20 -22.76
N ILE A 99 -4.28 -27.94 -21.71
CA ILE A 99 -4.23 -26.64 -21.04
C ILE A 99 -3.67 -25.57 -22.01
N PRO A 100 -4.41 -24.48 -22.26
CA PRO A 100 -4.01 -23.44 -23.19
C PRO A 100 -2.79 -22.67 -22.67
N THR A 101 -1.90 -22.32 -23.60
CA THR A 101 -0.66 -21.61 -23.34
C THR A 101 -0.39 -20.63 -24.48
N ASP A 102 -0.04 -19.40 -24.11
CA ASP A 102 0.32 -18.34 -25.06
C ASP A 102 1.85 -18.20 -25.19
N GLU A 103 2.60 -18.94 -24.35
CA GLU A 103 4.05 -18.94 -24.35
C GLU A 103 4.68 -19.64 -25.55
N ALA A 104 5.82 -19.11 -26.01
CA ALA A 104 6.67 -19.72 -27.02
C ALA A 104 7.82 -20.52 -26.38
N GLY A 105 8.10 -21.71 -26.91
CA GLY A 105 9.17 -22.59 -26.42
C GLY A 105 8.70 -23.61 -25.37
N THR A 106 9.26 -24.82 -25.45
CA THR A 106 8.82 -25.97 -24.65
C THR A 106 8.87 -25.71 -23.15
N ARG A 107 9.96 -25.10 -22.64
CA ARG A 107 10.13 -24.81 -21.21
C ARG A 107 9.10 -23.82 -20.66
N HIS A 108 8.83 -22.73 -21.38
CA HIS A 108 7.86 -21.71 -20.97
C HIS A 108 6.43 -22.24 -21.03
N ARG A 109 6.09 -23.02 -22.07
CA ARG A 109 4.81 -23.72 -22.17
C ARG A 109 4.60 -24.70 -21.02
N THR A 110 5.61 -25.50 -20.69
CA THR A 110 5.55 -26.42 -19.55
C THR A 110 5.38 -25.63 -18.25
N ALA A 111 6.13 -24.54 -18.05
CA ALA A 111 6.02 -23.72 -16.85
C ALA A 111 4.61 -23.17 -16.64
N GLN A 112 4.02 -22.55 -17.67
CA GLN A 112 2.67 -21.99 -17.59
C GLN A 112 1.62 -23.08 -17.34
N ARG A 113 1.73 -24.24 -18.00
CA ARG A 113 0.77 -25.34 -17.83
C ARG A 113 0.86 -25.99 -16.46
N VAL A 114 2.07 -26.25 -15.97
CA VAL A 114 2.28 -26.77 -14.61
C VAL A 114 1.69 -25.81 -13.60
N ALA A 115 2.00 -24.51 -13.69
CA ALA A 115 1.47 -23.51 -12.77
C ALA A 115 -0.07 -23.46 -12.79
N LYS A 116 -0.70 -23.50 -13.98
CA LYS A 116 -2.16 -23.54 -14.12
C LYS A 116 -2.78 -24.83 -13.56
N GLN A 117 -2.12 -25.98 -13.76
CA GLN A 117 -2.64 -27.28 -13.38
C GLN A 117 -2.52 -27.55 -11.88
N THR A 118 -1.41 -27.15 -11.26
CA THR A 118 -1.12 -27.42 -9.85
C THR A 118 -1.50 -26.24 -8.95
N GLY A 119 -1.69 -25.05 -9.51
CA GLY A 119 -1.86 -23.81 -8.74
C GLY A 119 -0.60 -23.41 -7.95
N ARG A 120 0.55 -24.05 -8.23
CA ARG A 120 1.85 -23.76 -7.58
C ARG A 120 2.66 -22.76 -8.39
N PRO A 121 3.44 -21.89 -7.75
CA PRO A 121 4.35 -21.01 -8.48
C PRO A 121 5.40 -21.80 -9.25
N VAL A 122 5.63 -21.45 -10.51
CA VAL A 122 6.66 -22.08 -11.36
C VAL A 122 7.55 -21.01 -11.97
N ILE A 123 8.86 -21.19 -11.86
CA ILE A 123 9.88 -20.27 -12.36
C ILE A 123 10.56 -20.90 -13.58
N SER A 124 10.60 -20.15 -14.68
CA SER A 124 11.41 -20.48 -15.84
C SER A 124 12.60 -19.52 -15.95
N ILE A 125 13.75 -20.07 -16.33
CA ILE A 125 14.98 -19.31 -16.56
C ILE A 125 15.37 -19.54 -18.03
N SER A 126 15.37 -18.46 -18.80
CA SER A 126 15.67 -18.49 -20.23
C SER A 126 17.10 -18.02 -20.49
N LYS A 127 17.96 -18.97 -20.90
CA LYS A 127 19.34 -18.68 -21.30
C LYS A 127 19.43 -17.71 -22.47
N SER A 128 18.59 -17.89 -23.50
CA SER A 128 18.66 -17.11 -24.74
C SER A 128 18.15 -15.69 -24.56
N MET A 129 17.03 -15.53 -23.85
CA MET A 129 16.42 -14.23 -23.60
C MET A 129 17.03 -13.51 -22.40
N ARG A 130 17.82 -14.21 -21.58
CA ARG A 130 18.35 -13.74 -20.29
C ARG A 130 17.27 -13.19 -19.36
N ILE A 131 16.14 -13.89 -19.26
CA ILE A 131 15.03 -13.52 -18.37
C ILE A 131 14.74 -14.64 -17.37
N ILE A 132 14.26 -14.24 -16.20
CA ILE A 132 13.61 -15.11 -15.22
C ILE A 132 12.11 -14.76 -15.25
N ALA A 133 11.24 -15.75 -15.43
CA ALA A 133 9.80 -15.55 -15.44
C ALA A 133 9.13 -16.47 -14.42
N LEU A 134 8.30 -15.87 -13.56
CA LEU A 134 7.43 -16.54 -12.60
C LEU A 134 6.04 -16.69 -13.21
N TYR A 135 5.47 -17.89 -13.11
CA TYR A 135 4.08 -18.19 -13.48
C TYR A 135 3.31 -18.50 -12.20
N LEU A 136 2.28 -17.72 -11.94
CA LEU A 136 1.43 -17.83 -10.75
C LEU A 136 0.00 -17.44 -11.12
N ASP A 137 -0.98 -18.24 -10.69
CA ASP A 137 -2.42 -17.97 -10.91
C ASP A 137 -2.78 -17.66 -12.38
N GLY A 138 -2.09 -18.31 -13.32
CA GLY A 138 -2.29 -18.14 -14.76
C GLY A 138 -1.63 -16.89 -15.37
N ILE A 139 -1.00 -16.05 -14.55
CA ILE A 139 -0.31 -14.83 -14.96
C ILE A 139 1.21 -15.10 -15.03
N ARG A 140 1.87 -14.45 -16.01
CA ARG A 140 3.32 -14.47 -16.15
C ARG A 140 3.89 -13.14 -15.66
N TYR A 141 4.84 -13.22 -14.74
CA TYR A 141 5.62 -12.10 -14.23
C TYR A 141 7.07 -12.27 -14.68
N VAL A 142 7.61 -11.29 -15.39
CA VAL A 142 9.05 -11.26 -15.69
C VAL A 142 9.74 -10.57 -14.52
N LEU A 143 10.66 -11.27 -13.85
CA LEU A 143 11.40 -10.67 -12.75
C LEU A 143 12.46 -9.74 -13.31
N GLU A 144 12.28 -8.43 -13.09
CA GLU A 144 13.20 -7.42 -13.58
C GLU A 144 14.52 -7.41 -12.77
N GLU A 145 15.53 -6.73 -13.31
CA GLU A 145 16.76 -6.45 -12.57
C GLU A 145 16.53 -5.29 -11.60
N SER A 146 17.20 -5.32 -10.43
CA SER A 146 17.03 -4.30 -9.39
C SER A 146 17.20 -2.87 -9.92
N ALA A 147 18.13 -2.64 -10.86
CA ALA A 147 18.37 -1.33 -11.45
C ALA A 147 17.15 -0.77 -12.20
N VAL A 148 16.39 -1.64 -12.88
CA VAL A 148 15.19 -1.24 -13.63
C VAL A 148 14.07 -0.88 -12.66
N ILE A 149 13.84 -1.73 -11.65
CA ILE A 149 12.81 -1.51 -10.62
C ILE A 149 13.13 -0.25 -9.82
N LEU A 150 14.39 -0.06 -9.39
CA LEU A 150 14.85 1.16 -8.70
C LEU A 150 14.62 2.42 -9.54
N SER A 151 14.86 2.36 -10.85
CA SER A 151 14.62 3.52 -11.73
C SER A 151 13.15 3.92 -11.77
N LYS A 152 12.22 2.95 -11.89
CA LYS A 152 10.77 3.20 -11.84
C LYS A 152 10.34 3.70 -10.47
N ALA A 153 10.81 3.06 -9.40
CA ALA A 153 10.48 3.43 -8.04
C ALA A 153 10.93 4.85 -7.69
N ASN A 154 12.13 5.27 -8.10
CA ASN A 154 12.61 6.64 -7.90
C ASN A 154 11.76 7.68 -8.67
N GLN A 155 11.25 7.33 -9.86
CA GLN A 155 10.32 8.21 -10.59
C GLN A 155 8.97 8.35 -9.87
N ALA A 156 8.45 7.24 -9.33
CA ALA A 156 7.24 7.24 -8.51
C ALA A 156 7.45 8.03 -7.21
N LEU A 157 8.60 7.87 -6.53
CA LEU A 157 8.95 8.60 -5.32
C LEU A 157 9.04 10.11 -5.55
N ALA A 158 9.74 10.55 -6.59
CA ALA A 158 9.80 11.97 -6.96
C ALA A 158 8.40 12.54 -7.28
N THR A 159 7.50 11.70 -7.77
CA THR A 159 6.10 12.06 -7.97
C THR A 159 5.37 12.18 -6.64
N LEU A 160 5.54 11.21 -5.73
CA LEU A 160 4.99 11.25 -4.37
C LEU A 160 5.42 12.51 -3.61
N GLU A 161 6.69 12.90 -3.68
CA GLU A 161 7.21 14.13 -3.07
C GLU A 161 6.43 15.37 -3.52
N ARG A 162 6.17 15.51 -4.83
CA ARG A 162 5.37 16.63 -5.36
C ARG A 162 3.93 16.59 -4.85
N TYR A 163 3.32 15.41 -4.77
CA TYR A 163 1.98 15.26 -4.22
C TYR A 163 1.93 15.56 -2.73
N LYS A 164 2.95 15.17 -1.97
CA LYS A 164 3.07 15.46 -0.54
C LYS A 164 3.24 16.94 -0.26
N LEU A 165 4.11 17.63 -1.01
CA LEU A 165 4.24 19.09 -0.93
C LEU A 165 2.90 19.78 -1.20
N ARG A 166 2.20 19.36 -2.26
CA ARG A 166 0.88 19.93 -2.57
C ARG A 166 -0.15 19.62 -1.48
N LEU A 167 -0.12 18.43 -0.89
CA LEU A 167 -0.97 18.06 0.24
C LEU A 167 -0.71 18.97 1.45
N ASP A 168 0.55 19.25 1.76
CA ASP A 168 0.92 20.11 2.88
C ASP A 168 0.42 21.54 2.67
N GLU A 169 0.57 22.09 1.46
CA GLU A 169 0.03 23.41 1.09
C GLU A 169 -1.49 23.50 1.30
N VAL A 170 -2.25 22.54 0.77
CA VAL A 170 -3.73 22.57 0.88
C VAL A 170 -4.20 22.28 2.30
N SER A 171 -3.44 21.49 3.07
CA SER A 171 -3.75 21.20 4.48
C SER A 171 -3.48 22.40 5.39
N GLY A 172 -2.41 23.16 5.11
CA GLY A 172 -2.14 24.45 5.73
C GLY A 172 -3.25 25.45 5.42
N THR A 173 -3.62 25.58 4.15
CA THR A 173 -4.73 26.45 3.71
C THR A 173 -6.03 26.09 4.42
N LEU A 174 -6.40 24.80 4.46
CA LEU A 174 -7.60 24.35 5.17
C LEU A 174 -7.50 24.63 6.67
N SER A 175 -6.32 24.50 7.30
CA SER A 175 -6.15 24.84 8.72
C SER A 175 -6.43 26.32 9.01
N ALA A 176 -6.03 27.21 8.09
CA ALA A 176 -6.33 28.63 8.22
C ALA A 176 -7.83 28.93 8.10
N LEU A 177 -8.49 28.36 7.09
CA LEU A 177 -9.94 28.49 6.92
C LEU A 177 -10.73 27.92 8.10
N GLU A 178 -10.24 26.85 8.73
CA GLU A 178 -10.83 26.26 9.93
C GLU A 178 -10.84 27.21 11.12
N ILE A 179 -9.73 27.94 11.33
CA ILE A 179 -9.59 28.90 12.42
C ILE A 179 -10.51 30.12 12.17
N GLU A 180 -10.58 30.57 10.92
CA GLU A 180 -11.41 31.71 10.51
C GLU A 180 -12.91 31.40 10.36
N ASP A 181 -13.31 30.12 10.48
CA ASP A 181 -14.68 29.62 10.25
C ASP A 181 -15.21 29.89 8.82
N LEU A 182 -14.32 29.78 7.82
CA LEU A 182 -14.60 30.05 6.41
C LEU A 182 -14.50 28.82 5.50
N VAL A 183 -14.53 27.62 6.08
CA VAL A 183 -14.36 26.37 5.32
C VAL A 183 -15.58 26.08 4.47
N THR A 184 -15.34 25.69 3.21
CA THR A 184 -16.35 25.12 2.32
C THR A 184 -16.11 23.62 2.11
N VAL A 185 -17.15 22.90 1.67
CA VAL A 185 -17.02 21.48 1.28
C VAL A 185 -15.93 21.28 0.22
N ARG A 186 -15.75 22.26 -0.69
CA ARG A 186 -14.68 22.23 -1.69
C ARG A 186 -13.30 22.12 -1.06
N ASP A 187 -13.02 22.91 -0.03
CA ASP A 187 -11.71 22.92 0.62
C ASP A 187 -11.40 21.56 1.26
N VAL A 188 -12.41 20.96 1.90
CA VAL A 188 -12.32 19.62 2.49
C VAL A 188 -12.11 18.55 1.41
N ALA A 189 -12.88 18.62 0.32
CA ALA A 189 -12.78 17.66 -0.78
C ALA A 189 -11.41 17.72 -1.47
N VAL A 190 -10.81 18.91 -1.59
CA VAL A 190 -9.45 19.08 -2.13
C VAL A 190 -8.41 18.39 -1.24
N VAL A 191 -8.48 18.57 0.07
CA VAL A 191 -7.53 17.91 0.99
C VAL A 191 -7.72 16.39 0.98
N ALA A 192 -8.97 15.92 1.06
CA ALA A 192 -9.30 14.49 0.97
C ALA A 192 -8.79 13.88 -0.35
N GLN A 193 -9.00 14.56 -1.48
CA GLN A 193 -8.48 14.13 -2.77
C GLN A 193 -6.95 13.99 -2.75
N ARG A 194 -6.22 14.97 -2.19
CA ARG A 194 -4.75 14.91 -2.15
C ARG A 194 -4.23 13.80 -1.26
N LEU A 195 -4.85 13.56 -0.10
CA LEU A 195 -4.55 12.42 0.77
C LEU A 195 -4.72 11.09 0.02
N GLU A 196 -5.81 10.94 -0.73
CA GLU A 196 -6.08 9.77 -1.55
C GLU A 196 -5.04 9.56 -2.66
N MET A 197 -4.60 10.63 -3.32
CA MET A 197 -3.56 10.56 -4.36
C MET A 197 -2.21 10.15 -3.78
N VAL A 198 -1.79 10.75 -2.66
CA VAL A 198 -0.54 10.39 -1.95
C VAL A 198 -0.56 8.92 -1.56
N ARG A 199 -1.65 8.43 -0.94
CA ARG A 199 -1.76 7.02 -0.54
C ARG A 199 -1.73 6.06 -1.72
N ARG A 200 -2.34 6.40 -2.85
CA ARG A 200 -2.37 5.53 -4.04
C ARG A 200 -0.99 5.37 -4.67
N ILE A 201 -0.22 6.46 -4.75
CA ILE A 201 1.16 6.41 -5.25
C ILE A 201 2.07 5.69 -4.25
N ALA A 202 1.91 5.93 -2.95
CA ALA A 202 2.65 5.22 -1.91
C ALA A 202 2.50 3.70 -2.05
N ARG A 203 1.27 3.21 -2.23
CA ARG A 203 0.99 1.78 -2.47
C ARG A 203 1.67 1.22 -3.72
N GLU A 204 1.78 2.00 -4.78
CA GLU A 204 2.53 1.58 -5.98
C GLU A 204 4.03 1.46 -5.67
N ILE A 205 4.57 2.34 -4.83
CA ILE A 205 5.98 2.26 -4.39
C ILE A 205 6.20 1.07 -3.45
N GLU A 206 5.24 0.74 -2.58
CA GLU A 206 5.29 -0.46 -1.73
C GLU A 206 5.44 -1.73 -2.57
N ASP A 207 4.73 -1.84 -3.70
CA ASP A 207 4.87 -2.97 -4.63
C ASP A 207 6.31 -3.06 -5.18
N TYR A 208 6.92 -1.93 -5.58
CA TYR A 208 8.34 -1.91 -5.99
C TYR A 208 9.30 -2.29 -4.86
N VAL A 209 9.03 -1.87 -3.62
CA VAL A 209 9.83 -2.23 -2.43
C VAL A 209 9.80 -3.74 -2.19
N VAL A 210 8.62 -4.36 -2.30
CA VAL A 210 8.48 -5.82 -2.17
C VAL A 210 9.30 -6.54 -3.24
N GLU A 211 9.23 -6.09 -4.49
CA GLU A 211 10.02 -6.68 -5.58
C GLU A 211 11.53 -6.45 -5.45
N LEU A 212 11.95 -5.36 -4.82
CA LEU A 212 13.37 -5.04 -4.58
C LEU A 212 13.98 -5.78 -3.40
N GLY A 213 13.16 -6.28 -2.46
CA GLY A 213 13.66 -6.97 -1.27
C GLY A 213 14.72 -6.15 -0.52
N THR A 214 15.92 -6.71 -0.33
CA THR A 214 17.00 -6.01 0.39
C THR A 214 17.53 -4.78 -0.34
N ASP A 215 17.44 -4.76 -1.67
CA ASP A 215 17.93 -3.64 -2.49
C ASP A 215 17.06 -2.38 -2.32
N GLY A 216 15.82 -2.56 -1.83
CA GLY A 216 14.83 -1.49 -1.60
C GLY A 216 14.94 -0.79 -0.25
N ARG A 217 15.94 -1.11 0.59
CA ARG A 217 16.03 -0.59 1.97
C ARG A 217 16.00 0.94 2.06
N LEU A 218 16.76 1.65 1.21
CA LEU A 218 16.78 3.12 1.23
C LEU A 218 15.45 3.71 0.75
N LEU A 219 14.86 3.11 -0.29
CA LEU A 219 13.57 3.50 -0.81
C LEU A 219 12.46 3.36 0.25
N THR A 220 12.51 2.28 1.04
CA THR A 220 11.57 2.04 2.15
C THR A 220 11.63 3.17 3.17
N LEU A 221 12.84 3.56 3.61
CA LEU A 221 13.02 4.64 4.59
C LEU A 221 12.49 5.98 4.07
N GLN A 222 12.72 6.29 2.78
CA GLN A 222 12.21 7.52 2.16
C GLN A 222 10.69 7.51 2.02
N LEU A 223 10.12 6.36 1.65
CA LEU A 223 8.68 6.21 1.56
C LEU A 223 8.02 6.41 2.94
N ASP A 224 8.53 5.72 3.98
CA ASP A 224 8.03 5.81 5.35
C ASP A 224 8.02 7.26 5.86
N GLU A 225 9.07 8.03 5.55
CA GLU A 225 9.15 9.45 5.89
C GLU A 225 8.07 10.29 5.18
N LEU A 226 7.87 10.08 3.88
CA LEU A 226 6.90 10.84 3.08
C LEU A 226 5.44 10.55 3.44
N VAL A 227 5.13 9.30 3.81
CA VAL A 227 3.77 8.88 4.16
C VAL A 227 3.44 9.06 5.64
N ALA A 228 4.41 9.44 6.47
CA ALA A 228 4.21 9.70 7.87
C ALA A 228 3.09 10.74 8.08
N GLY A 229 2.09 10.38 8.88
CA GLY A 229 0.94 11.25 9.20
C GLY A 229 -0.20 11.24 8.18
N VAL A 230 -0.01 10.68 6.98
CA VAL A 230 -1.04 10.69 5.91
C VAL A 230 -2.31 9.91 6.31
N GLU A 231 -2.17 8.69 6.83
CA GLU A 231 -3.33 7.90 7.29
C GLU A 231 -4.06 8.54 8.48
N PRO A 232 -3.37 8.98 9.56
CA PRO A 232 -4.02 9.74 10.63
C PRO A 232 -4.77 10.97 10.13
N ASP A 233 -4.16 11.79 9.27
CA ASP A 233 -4.80 13.00 8.74
C ASP A 233 -6.05 12.67 7.91
N ARG A 234 -6.01 11.57 7.16
CA ARG A 234 -7.16 11.06 6.42
C ARG A 234 -8.33 10.69 7.32
N ASP A 235 -8.09 10.00 8.43
CA ASP A 235 -9.14 9.70 9.42
C ASP A 235 -9.69 11.00 10.04
N LEU A 236 -8.81 11.92 10.42
CA LEU A 236 -9.18 13.18 11.08
C LEU A 236 -10.05 14.08 10.18
N ILE A 237 -9.71 14.19 8.88
CA ILE A 237 -10.54 14.92 7.90
C ILE A 237 -11.95 14.36 7.86
N VAL A 238 -12.10 13.05 7.73
CA VAL A 238 -13.43 12.43 7.67
C VAL A 238 -14.17 12.65 8.98
N ARG A 239 -13.50 12.50 10.13
CA ARG A 239 -14.11 12.72 11.44
C ARG A 239 -14.60 14.15 11.66
N ASP A 240 -13.88 15.14 11.16
CA ASP A 240 -14.25 16.54 11.35
C ASP A 240 -15.39 17.00 10.45
N TYR A 241 -15.55 16.41 9.26
CA TYR A 241 -16.47 16.94 8.24
C TYR A 241 -17.62 16.02 7.86
N LEU A 242 -17.63 14.76 8.31
CA LEU A 242 -18.77 13.88 8.06
C LEU A 242 -20.04 14.45 8.72
N PRO A 243 -21.14 14.63 7.99
CA PRO A 243 -22.37 15.18 8.56
C PRO A 243 -22.98 14.26 9.63
N ASP A 244 -23.29 14.80 10.81
CA ASP A 244 -24.03 14.09 11.88
C ASP A 244 -25.55 14.03 11.61
N GLY A 245 -26.06 14.81 10.66
CA GLY A 245 -27.49 15.00 10.41
C GLY A 245 -28.09 13.99 9.43
N GLY A 246 -28.69 12.92 9.94
CA GLY A 246 -29.47 11.99 9.12
C GLY A 246 -30.16 10.88 9.93
N ARG A 247 -31.21 10.25 9.38
CA ARG A 247 -31.91 9.11 10.01
C ARG A 247 -31.00 7.91 10.29
N ARG A 248 -29.87 7.82 9.58
CA ARG A 248 -28.74 6.91 9.83
C ARG A 248 -27.44 7.68 9.59
N PRO A 249 -26.71 8.09 10.64
CA PRO A 249 -25.43 8.77 10.46
C PRO A 249 -24.45 7.80 9.79
N ARG A 250 -23.77 8.30 8.75
CA ARG A 250 -22.72 7.54 8.06
C ARG A 250 -21.56 7.34 9.02
N LYS A 251 -20.92 6.17 9.00
CA LYS A 251 -19.73 5.94 9.84
C LYS A 251 -18.48 6.39 9.09
N VAL A 252 -17.47 6.83 9.85
CA VAL A 252 -16.14 7.19 9.34
C VAL A 252 -15.54 6.04 8.51
N ALA A 253 -15.63 4.82 9.02
CA ALA A 253 -15.17 3.63 8.31
C ALA A 253 -15.84 3.43 6.94
N ASP A 254 -17.14 3.73 6.82
CA ASP A 254 -17.87 3.59 5.55
C ASP A 254 -17.47 4.68 4.54
N ALA A 255 -17.13 5.89 5.02
CA ALA A 255 -16.61 6.95 4.16
C ALA A 255 -15.18 6.64 3.68
N LEU A 256 -14.30 6.19 4.58
CA LEU A 256 -12.94 5.76 4.23
C LEU A 256 -12.94 4.59 3.25
N HIS A 257 -13.83 3.61 3.44
CA HIS A 257 -13.99 2.49 2.52
C HIS A 257 -14.40 2.96 1.11
N ASP A 258 -15.40 3.84 1.01
CA ASP A 258 -15.86 4.33 -0.28
C ASP A 258 -14.81 5.22 -0.97
N LEU A 259 -14.01 5.98 -0.21
CA LEU A 259 -12.85 6.71 -0.73
C LEU A 259 -11.82 5.73 -1.36
N ASP A 260 -11.58 4.58 -0.72
CA ASP A 260 -10.71 3.53 -1.29
C ASP A 260 -11.24 2.98 -2.62
N GLN A 261 -12.57 2.93 -2.79
CA GLN A 261 -13.21 2.37 -3.99
C GLN A 261 -13.31 3.34 -5.16
N LEU A 262 -13.06 4.64 -4.96
CA LEU A 262 -13.10 5.61 -6.05
C LEU A 262 -12.10 5.21 -7.16
N SER A 263 -12.55 5.27 -8.42
CA SER A 263 -11.64 5.13 -9.56
C SER A 263 -10.71 6.36 -9.65
N GLN A 264 -9.62 6.26 -10.42
CA GLN A 264 -8.76 7.43 -10.65
C GLN A 264 -9.53 8.60 -11.28
N GLY A 265 -10.45 8.31 -12.20
CA GLY A 265 -11.29 9.34 -12.83
C GLY A 265 -12.29 9.96 -11.87
N ASP A 266 -12.94 9.14 -11.03
CA ASP A 266 -13.89 9.64 -10.03
C ASP A 266 -13.21 10.47 -8.95
N LEU A 267 -11.98 10.11 -8.57
CA LEU A 267 -11.19 10.85 -7.60
C LEU A 267 -10.88 12.28 -8.06
N LEU A 268 -10.74 12.51 -9.38
CA LEU A 268 -10.49 13.84 -9.93
C LEU A 268 -11.72 14.77 -9.87
N ASP A 269 -12.93 14.21 -9.75
CA ASP A 269 -14.17 14.95 -9.60
C ASP A 269 -14.43 15.25 -8.11
N LEU A 270 -14.19 16.49 -7.70
CA LEU A 270 -14.39 16.93 -6.31
C LEU A 270 -15.84 16.74 -5.84
N SER A 271 -16.82 16.75 -6.75
CA SER A 271 -18.23 16.52 -6.40
C SER A 271 -18.46 15.09 -5.92
N LYS A 272 -17.77 14.11 -6.54
CA LYS A 272 -17.82 12.71 -6.13
C LYS A 272 -17.11 12.48 -4.80
N VAL A 273 -15.96 13.13 -4.60
CA VAL A 273 -15.25 13.09 -3.31
C VAL A 273 -16.13 13.67 -2.19
N ALA A 274 -16.77 14.82 -2.43
CA ALA A 274 -17.71 15.43 -1.50
C ALA A 274 -18.92 14.53 -1.21
N GLN A 275 -19.46 13.86 -2.22
CA GLN A 275 -20.55 12.89 -2.06
C GLN A 275 -20.16 11.72 -1.15
N VAL A 276 -18.93 11.19 -1.31
CA VAL A 276 -18.41 10.13 -0.43
C VAL A 276 -18.28 10.63 1.02
N LEU A 277 -17.88 11.89 1.21
CA LEU A 277 -17.85 12.57 2.51
C LEU A 277 -19.25 12.94 3.05
N GLY A 278 -20.33 12.57 2.36
CA GLY A 278 -21.70 12.78 2.80
C GLY A 278 -22.31 14.14 2.41
N HIS A 279 -21.60 14.93 1.61
CA HIS A 279 -22.09 16.20 1.08
C HIS A 279 -22.68 16.00 -0.32
N THR A 280 -24.01 16.02 -0.42
CA THR A 280 -24.74 15.77 -1.67
C THR A 280 -25.52 16.99 -2.12
N GLY A 281 -25.61 17.22 -3.44
CA GLY A 281 -26.37 18.32 -4.03
C GLY A 281 -25.61 19.01 -5.14
N ALA A 282 -26.31 19.78 -5.98
CA ALA A 282 -25.70 20.48 -7.12
C ALA A 282 -24.72 21.58 -6.69
N GLU A 283 -24.98 22.24 -5.56
CA GLU A 283 -24.15 23.31 -4.98
C GLU A 283 -23.42 22.86 -3.71
N ALA A 284 -23.28 21.54 -3.52
CA ALA A 284 -22.70 20.97 -2.30
C ALA A 284 -21.29 21.51 -2.03
N LEU A 285 -20.49 21.75 -3.08
CA LEU A 285 -19.11 22.23 -2.96
C LEU A 285 -18.99 23.62 -2.34
N ASP A 286 -19.96 24.51 -2.59
CA ASP A 286 -19.92 25.90 -2.14
C ASP A 286 -20.61 26.07 -0.77
N THR A 287 -21.10 24.98 -0.20
CA THR A 287 -21.75 24.98 1.12
C THR A 287 -20.70 25.20 2.22
N PRO A 288 -20.93 26.15 3.15
CA PRO A 288 -20.06 26.33 4.31
C PRO A 288 -20.20 25.16 5.29
N VAL A 289 -19.09 24.72 5.86
CA VAL A 289 -19.01 23.65 6.84
C VAL A 289 -18.06 24.04 7.97
N SER A 290 -18.32 23.56 9.19
CA SER A 290 -17.43 23.81 10.33
C SER A 290 -16.87 22.49 10.84
N PRO A 291 -15.56 22.41 11.13
CA PRO A 291 -14.94 21.21 11.69
C PRO A 291 -15.38 20.97 13.14
N ARG A 292 -15.36 19.71 13.57
CA ARG A 292 -15.61 19.35 14.97
C ARG A 292 -14.43 19.69 15.88
N GLY A 293 -13.20 19.63 15.36
CA GLY A 293 -11.96 20.02 16.03
C GLY A 293 -10.96 18.88 16.27
N PHE A 294 -11.21 17.67 15.76
CA PHE A 294 -10.33 16.51 15.90
C PHE A 294 -8.93 16.78 15.34
N ARG A 295 -8.85 17.34 14.13
CA ARG A 295 -7.59 17.58 13.44
C ARG A 295 -6.72 18.61 14.15
N LEU A 296 -7.32 19.72 14.59
CA LEU A 296 -6.57 20.77 15.30
C LEU A 296 -6.08 20.27 16.67
N LEU A 297 -6.89 19.50 17.39
CA LEU A 297 -6.50 18.89 18.67
C LEU A 297 -5.42 17.81 18.50
N ALA A 298 -5.38 17.08 17.39
CA ALA A 298 -4.33 16.11 17.11
C ALA A 298 -2.94 16.75 16.96
N LYS A 299 -2.87 18.03 16.59
CA LYS A 299 -1.63 18.82 16.54
C LYS A 299 -1.13 19.24 17.93
N VAL A 300 -1.93 19.08 18.99
CA VAL A 300 -1.51 19.40 20.37
C VAL A 300 -0.62 18.28 20.92
N PRO A 301 0.65 18.56 21.28
CA PRO A 301 1.58 17.52 21.71
C PRO A 301 1.10 16.78 22.96
N ARG A 302 1.26 15.44 22.93
CA ARG A 302 1.01 14.54 24.08
C ARG A 302 -0.44 14.56 24.59
N LEU A 303 -1.41 14.89 23.74
CA LEU A 303 -2.83 14.82 24.07
C LEU A 303 -3.40 13.42 23.75
N PRO A 304 -3.91 12.66 24.73
CA PRO A 304 -4.49 11.33 24.46
C PRO A 304 -5.76 11.41 23.61
N GLY A 305 -5.95 10.48 22.67
CA GLY A 305 -7.13 10.44 21.80
C GLY A 305 -8.47 10.40 22.54
N THR A 306 -8.53 9.69 23.67
CA THR A 306 -9.75 9.66 24.51
C THR A 306 -10.11 11.02 25.11
N VAL A 307 -9.13 11.90 25.31
CA VAL A 307 -9.36 13.26 25.77
C VAL A 307 -9.82 14.13 24.61
N VAL A 308 -9.23 13.96 23.41
CA VAL A 308 -9.69 14.62 22.18
C VAL A 308 -11.16 14.32 21.94
N ASP A 309 -11.57 13.05 22.01
CA ASP A 309 -12.97 12.64 21.84
C ASP A 309 -13.91 13.34 22.81
N ARG A 310 -13.53 13.43 24.09
CA ARG A 310 -14.34 14.09 25.12
C ARG A 310 -14.46 15.59 24.89
N LEU A 311 -13.37 16.25 24.53
CA LEU A 311 -13.36 17.68 24.22
C LEU A 311 -14.26 17.97 23.03
N VAL A 312 -14.08 17.25 21.91
CA VAL A 312 -14.90 17.46 20.72
C VAL A 312 -16.38 17.19 20.99
N ASN A 313 -16.71 16.11 21.71
CA ASN A 313 -18.10 15.81 22.06
C ASN A 313 -18.72 16.84 23.02
N HIS A 314 -17.94 17.44 23.92
CA HIS A 314 -18.43 18.44 24.87
C HIS A 314 -18.72 19.78 24.20
N PHE A 315 -17.79 20.27 23.38
CA PHE A 315 -17.89 21.59 22.75
C PHE A 315 -18.70 21.54 21.44
N GLY A 316 -18.69 20.42 20.72
CA GLY A 316 -19.51 20.19 19.52
C GLY A 316 -19.09 21.01 18.30
N GLY A 317 -17.90 21.59 18.29
CA GLY A 317 -17.37 22.37 17.17
C GLY A 317 -16.07 23.10 17.51
N LEU A 318 -15.24 23.30 16.50
CA LEU A 318 -13.92 23.93 16.68
C LEU A 318 -14.02 25.37 17.21
N GLN A 319 -14.97 26.17 16.71
CA GLN A 319 -15.09 27.57 17.13
C GLN A 319 -15.38 27.70 18.64
N LYS A 320 -16.19 26.78 19.19
CA LYS A 320 -16.46 26.72 20.63
C LYS A 320 -15.22 26.26 21.41
N LEU A 321 -14.43 25.34 20.87
CA LEU A 321 -13.14 24.95 21.45
C LEU A 321 -12.13 26.10 21.48
N LEU A 322 -12.05 26.88 20.41
CA LEU A 322 -11.17 28.05 20.31
C LEU A 322 -11.59 29.19 21.26
N ALA A 323 -12.88 29.33 21.55
CA ALA A 323 -13.39 30.30 22.51
C ALA A 323 -13.26 29.85 23.98
N ALA A 324 -13.07 28.55 24.24
CA ALA A 324 -13.08 27.99 25.59
C ALA A 324 -11.95 28.52 26.48
N SER A 325 -12.30 28.87 27.73
CA SER A 325 -11.33 29.22 28.77
C SER A 325 -10.66 27.96 29.35
N ILE A 326 -9.61 28.16 30.15
CA ILE A 326 -8.95 27.05 30.87
C ILE A 326 -9.95 26.35 31.80
N ASP A 327 -10.83 27.11 32.45
CA ASP A 327 -11.83 26.57 33.38
C ASP A 327 -12.90 25.74 32.64
N ASP A 328 -13.33 26.20 31.46
CA ASP A 328 -14.26 25.45 30.61
C ASP A 328 -13.64 24.11 30.18
N LEU A 329 -12.36 24.10 29.80
CA LEU A 329 -11.64 22.89 29.42
C LEU A 329 -11.51 21.92 30.61
N GLN A 330 -11.30 22.41 31.84
CA GLN A 330 -11.23 21.57 33.05
C GLN A 330 -12.57 20.94 33.42
N SER A 331 -13.70 21.54 33.02
CA SER A 331 -15.03 20.96 33.25
C SER A 331 -15.23 19.63 32.51
N VAL A 332 -14.40 19.36 31.49
CA VAL A 332 -14.44 18.11 30.72
C VAL A 332 -13.74 16.98 31.48
N GLY A 333 -14.48 15.91 31.76
CA GLY A 333 -13.99 14.77 32.52
C GLY A 333 -12.68 14.18 31.95
N GLY A 334 -11.63 14.14 32.77
CA GLY A 334 -10.29 13.64 32.37
C GLY A 334 -9.34 14.73 31.88
N VAL A 335 -9.75 16.00 31.85
CA VAL A 335 -8.89 17.15 31.58
C VAL A 335 -8.52 17.82 32.91
N GLY A 336 -7.36 17.48 33.45
CA GLY A 336 -6.80 18.20 34.59
C GLY A 336 -6.23 19.56 34.17
N GLU A 337 -5.93 20.41 35.15
CA GLU A 337 -5.41 21.77 34.93
C GLU A 337 -4.21 21.82 33.96
N ALA A 338 -3.22 20.94 34.14
CA ALA A 338 -2.06 20.88 33.25
C ALA A 338 -2.42 20.55 31.78
N ARG A 339 -3.43 19.70 31.55
CA ARG A 339 -3.90 19.36 30.20
C ARG A 339 -4.71 20.52 29.61
N ALA A 340 -5.58 21.14 30.40
CA ALA A 340 -6.36 22.30 29.97
C ALA A 340 -5.43 23.44 29.50
N ARG A 341 -4.36 23.74 30.26
CA ARG A 341 -3.35 24.72 29.85
C ARG A 341 -2.64 24.32 28.56
N ASN A 342 -2.19 23.07 28.44
CA ASN A 342 -1.52 22.58 27.22
C ASN A 342 -2.44 22.70 25.98
N VAL A 343 -3.71 22.29 26.11
CA VAL A 343 -4.70 22.43 25.03
C VAL A 343 -4.89 23.90 24.68
N ARG A 344 -5.11 24.77 25.66
CA ARG A 344 -5.32 26.20 25.43
C ARG A 344 -4.13 26.84 24.73
N GLU A 345 -2.92 26.60 25.22
CA GLU A 345 -1.68 27.13 24.64
C GLU A 345 -1.44 26.59 23.23
N GLY A 346 -1.68 25.29 23.01
CA GLY A 346 -1.56 24.67 21.69
C GLY A 346 -2.52 25.26 20.67
N LEU A 347 -3.78 25.44 21.04
CA LEU A 347 -4.79 26.07 20.19
C LEU A 347 -4.46 27.54 19.88
N SER A 348 -4.04 28.31 20.89
CA SER A 348 -3.61 29.71 20.70
C SER A 348 -2.42 29.81 19.75
N ARG A 349 -1.41 28.95 19.91
CA ARG A 349 -0.22 28.94 19.05
C ARG A 349 -0.56 28.61 17.60
N LEU A 350 -1.47 27.64 17.37
CA LEU A 350 -1.92 27.27 16.04
C LEU A 350 -2.74 28.40 15.38
N ALA A 351 -3.55 29.12 16.16
CA ALA A 351 -4.25 30.31 15.68
C ALA A 351 -3.28 31.43 15.29
N GLU A 352 -2.26 31.69 16.10
CA GLU A 352 -1.24 32.70 15.82
C GLU A 352 -0.39 32.36 14.59
N SER A 353 0.04 31.10 14.44
CA SER A 353 0.85 30.67 13.29
C SER A 353 0.09 30.80 11.97
N SER A 354 -1.20 30.48 11.98
CA SER A 354 -2.07 30.62 10.81
C SER A 354 -2.19 32.07 10.33
N ILE A 355 -2.14 33.05 11.24
CA ILE A 355 -2.19 34.47 10.89
C ILE A 355 -0.86 34.92 10.26
N LEU A 356 0.27 34.38 10.75
CA LEU A 356 1.61 34.75 10.29
C LEU A 356 1.94 34.18 8.91
N GLU A 357 1.50 32.96 8.59
CA GLU A 357 1.66 32.35 7.25
C GLU A 357 0.97 33.14 6.13
N ARG A 358 0.09 34.10 6.47
CA ARG A 358 -0.54 35.01 5.50
C ARG A 358 0.37 36.14 5.02
N TYR A 359 1.42 36.46 5.78
CA TYR A 359 2.30 37.61 5.53
C TYR A 359 3.67 37.21 4.95
N VAL A 360 3.86 35.93 4.64
CA VAL A 360 5.05 35.35 3.99
C VAL A 360 4.60 34.70 2.69
#